data_AF-A0A7S0NRP1-F1
#
_entry.id   AF-A0A7S0NRP1-F1
#
_cell.length_a   1.000
_cell.length_b   1.000
_cell.length_c   1.000
_cell.angle_alpha   90.00
_cell.angle_beta   90.00
_cell.angle_gamma   90.00
#
_symmetry.space_group_name_H-M   'P 1'
#
loop_
_entity.id
_entity.type
_entity.pdbx_description
1 polymer ?
#
loop_
_entity_poly.entity_id
_entity_poly.type
_entity_poly.pdbx_seq_one_letter_code
_entity_poly.pdbx_strand_id
1 'polypeptide(L)'
;PPPSPPPSLPPSSPPPPSLPLSPPPPSPPPPAHPPPLPPPCPTGRSSREGTASCDICEEKYYFEPFTGDCELCNTLIGIDCPAEGTTVASMKIKPGHWRASERTKTTYACKQRNSNRWTPCLGSRNTSQGRRLAGSEQGVLCADGYGGPKCEVCVQDQYYFAERDAR
;
A
#
# COMPACT_ATOMS: atom_id res chain seq x y z
N PRO A 1 -46.56 52.55 99.90
CA PRO A 1 -46.81 51.43 98.96
C PRO A 1 -45.57 51.26 98.06
N PRO A 2 -44.82 50.16 98.15
CA PRO A 2 -43.68 49.93 97.26
C PRO A 2 -44.13 49.63 95.82
N PRO A 3 -43.33 50.00 94.82
CA PRO A 3 -43.70 49.99 93.40
C PRO A 3 -43.83 48.58 92.81
N SER A 4 -44.79 48.45 91.89
CA SER A 4 -45.11 47.23 91.14
C SER A 4 -43.92 46.66 90.36
N PRO A 5 -43.76 45.32 90.27
CA PRO A 5 -42.71 44.71 89.47
C PRO A 5 -42.94 44.95 87.96
N PRO A 6 -41.85 45.04 87.17
CA PRO A 6 -41.94 45.23 85.73
C PRO A 6 -42.47 43.96 85.02
N PRO A 7 -43.12 44.13 83.86
CA PRO A 7 -43.71 43.03 83.10
C PRO A 7 -42.65 42.07 82.53
N SER A 8 -42.89 40.78 82.69
CA SER A 8 -42.06 39.71 82.16
C SER A 8 -42.08 39.69 80.62
N LEU A 9 -40.90 39.68 80.00
CA LEU A 9 -40.75 39.51 78.56
C LEU A 9 -41.22 38.12 78.11
N PRO A 10 -41.83 38.00 76.91
CA PRO A 10 -42.25 36.71 76.39
C PRO A 10 -41.05 35.83 76.00
N PRO A 11 -41.20 34.50 76.08
CA PRO A 11 -40.13 33.56 75.74
C PRO A 11 -39.80 33.61 74.24
N SER A 12 -38.50 33.68 73.92
CA SER A 12 -37.97 33.59 72.56
C SER A 12 -38.35 32.26 71.91
N SER A 13 -38.89 32.34 70.69
CA SER A 13 -39.25 31.19 69.87
C SER A 13 -38.04 30.27 69.62
N PRO A 14 -38.24 28.94 69.56
CA PRO A 14 -37.18 28.00 69.24
C PRO A 14 -36.73 28.15 67.78
N PRO A 15 -35.44 27.88 67.47
CA PRO A 15 -34.95 27.91 66.10
C PRO A 15 -35.59 26.78 65.27
N PRO A 16 -35.74 26.98 63.94
CA PRO A 16 -36.31 25.97 63.06
C PRO A 16 -35.39 24.73 62.96
N PRO A 17 -35.96 23.54 62.70
CA PRO A 17 -35.18 22.32 62.53
C PRO A 17 -34.30 22.39 61.28
N SER A 18 -33.03 22.01 61.43
CA SER A 18 -32.07 21.90 60.33
C SER A 18 -32.56 20.90 59.29
N LEU A 19 -32.68 21.35 58.04
CA LEU A 19 -33.01 20.48 56.92
C LEU A 19 -31.91 19.43 56.69
N PRO A 20 -32.26 18.19 56.30
CA PRO A 20 -31.27 17.16 55.97
C PRO A 20 -30.47 17.56 54.73
N LEU A 21 -29.14 17.45 54.81
CA LEU A 21 -28.26 17.70 53.66
C LEU A 21 -28.58 16.69 52.54
N SER A 22 -28.78 17.20 51.33
CA SER A 22 -28.95 16.38 50.13
C SER A 22 -27.74 15.45 49.93
N PRO A 23 -27.95 14.20 49.47
CA PRO A 23 -26.84 13.30 49.17
C PRO A 23 -25.98 13.87 48.03
N PRO A 24 -24.66 13.62 48.05
CA PRO A 24 -23.77 14.06 46.99
C PRO A 24 -24.15 13.38 45.66
N PRO A 25 -23.93 14.06 44.52
CA PRO A 25 -24.17 13.47 43.21
C PRO A 25 -23.27 12.23 43.00
N PRO A 26 -23.72 11.23 42.22
CA PRO A 26 -22.92 10.07 41.89
C PRO A 26 -21.67 10.47 41.12
N SER A 27 -20.53 9.84 41.44
CA SER A 27 -19.28 10.06 40.73
C SER A 27 -19.42 9.75 39.24
N PRO A 28 -18.76 10.51 38.35
CA PRO A 28 -18.75 10.19 36.92
C PRO A 28 -18.12 8.80 36.70
N PRO A 29 -18.59 8.04 35.69
CA PRO A 29 -17.99 6.75 35.35
C PRO A 29 -16.52 6.94 34.97
N PRO A 30 -15.66 5.94 35.24
CA PRO A 30 -14.26 6.00 34.83
C PRO A 30 -14.16 6.17 33.31
N PRO A 31 -13.12 6.86 32.81
CA PRO A 31 -12.90 6.98 31.37
C PRO A 31 -12.82 5.59 30.75
N ALA A 32 -13.59 5.37 29.68
CA ALA A 32 -13.58 4.11 28.96
C ALA A 32 -12.14 3.77 28.53
N HIS A 33 -11.70 2.53 28.78
CA HIS A 33 -10.39 2.10 28.33
C HIS A 33 -10.27 2.26 26.81
N PRO A 34 -9.15 2.81 26.31
CA PRO A 34 -8.93 2.86 24.87
C PRO A 34 -8.97 1.43 24.31
N PRO A 35 -9.51 1.23 23.09
CA PRO A 35 -9.55 -0.09 22.48
C PRO A 35 -8.11 -0.64 22.33
N PRO A 36 -7.93 -1.97 22.48
CA PRO A 36 -6.63 -2.59 22.27
C PRO A 36 -6.15 -2.33 20.85
N LEU A 37 -4.85 -2.06 20.70
CA LEU A 37 -4.22 -1.87 19.39
C LEU A 37 -4.37 -3.15 18.55
N PRO A 38 -4.57 -3.03 17.22
CA PRO A 38 -4.62 -4.19 16.34
C PRO A 38 -3.27 -4.94 16.36
N PRO A 39 -3.27 -6.27 16.17
CA PRO A 39 -2.04 -7.04 16.09
C PRO A 39 -1.19 -6.59 14.88
N PRO A 40 0.15 -6.72 14.96
CA PRO A 40 1.02 -6.40 13.84
C PRO A 40 0.77 -7.33 12.66
N CYS A 41 0.99 -6.82 11.44
CA CYS A 41 0.84 -7.62 10.23
C CYS A 41 1.86 -8.77 10.15
N PRO A 42 1.50 -9.89 9.52
CA PRO A 42 2.45 -10.97 9.25
C PRO A 42 3.56 -10.49 8.29
N THR A 43 4.71 -11.16 8.33
CA THR A 43 5.89 -10.80 7.55
C THR A 43 5.59 -10.65 6.05
N GLY A 44 6.08 -9.57 5.44
CA GLY A 44 5.92 -9.30 4.01
C GLY A 44 4.58 -8.65 3.64
N ARG A 45 3.73 -8.34 4.63
CA ARG A 45 2.47 -7.62 4.44
C ARG A 45 2.42 -6.36 5.30
N SER A 46 1.97 -5.27 4.71
CA SER A 46 1.65 -4.00 5.37
C SER A 46 0.14 -3.70 5.28
N SER A 47 -0.30 -2.76 6.12
CA SER A 47 -1.68 -2.27 6.17
C SER A 47 -1.72 -0.81 5.76
N ARG A 48 -2.83 -0.38 5.17
CA ARG A 48 -3.07 1.05 4.94
C ARG A 48 -3.37 1.72 6.29
N GLU A 49 -2.90 2.96 6.45
CA GLU A 49 -3.19 3.76 7.64
C GLU A 49 -4.70 3.81 7.93
N GLY A 50 -5.07 3.53 9.18
CA GLY A 50 -6.47 3.47 9.62
C GLY A 50 -7.21 2.17 9.27
N THR A 51 -6.55 1.18 8.68
CA THR A 51 -7.16 -0.13 8.38
C THR A 51 -6.54 -1.25 9.22
N ALA A 52 -7.36 -2.24 9.59
CA ALA A 52 -6.91 -3.43 10.30
C ALA A 52 -6.53 -4.58 9.36
N SER A 53 -6.55 -4.35 8.04
CA SER A 53 -6.36 -5.38 7.03
C SER A 53 -4.95 -5.33 6.43
N CYS A 54 -4.27 -6.47 6.41
CA CYS A 54 -2.88 -6.61 5.95
C CYS A 54 -2.86 -7.12 4.50
N ASP A 55 -3.30 -6.26 3.58
CA ASP A 55 -3.51 -6.64 2.17
C ASP A 55 -2.46 -6.07 1.22
N ILE A 56 -1.54 -5.24 1.71
CA ILE A 56 -0.49 -4.62 0.90
C ILE A 56 0.78 -5.43 1.05
N CYS A 57 1.46 -5.77 -0.03
CA CYS A 57 2.78 -6.40 0.08
C CYS A 57 3.84 -5.34 0.39
N GLU A 58 4.72 -5.63 1.35
CA GLU A 58 5.84 -4.75 1.68
C GLU A 58 6.84 -4.64 0.52
N GLU A 59 7.79 -3.70 0.62
CA GLU A 59 8.92 -3.63 -0.31
C GLU A 59 9.65 -4.98 -0.41
N LYS A 60 10.18 -5.29 -1.60
CA LYS A 60 10.80 -6.59 -1.94
C LYS A 60 9.84 -7.78 -2.01
N TYR A 61 8.56 -7.59 -1.69
CA TYR A 61 7.52 -8.58 -1.93
C TYR A 61 6.63 -8.18 -3.11
N TYR A 62 5.94 -9.14 -3.69
CA TYR A 62 4.91 -8.91 -4.69
C TYR A 62 3.68 -9.76 -4.40
N PHE A 63 2.51 -9.25 -4.77
CA PHE A 63 1.26 -9.99 -4.65
C PHE A 63 1.14 -11.03 -5.77
N GLU A 64 1.00 -12.29 -5.38
CA GLU A 64 0.76 -13.41 -6.27
C GLU A 64 -0.75 -13.72 -6.34
N PRO A 65 -1.43 -13.40 -7.45
CA PRO A 65 -2.88 -13.57 -7.56
C PRO A 65 -3.35 -15.03 -7.48
N PHE A 66 -2.51 -16.01 -7.80
CA PHE A 66 -2.91 -17.43 -7.76
C PHE A 66 -2.91 -18.00 -6.34
N THR A 67 -2.00 -17.57 -5.47
CA THR A 67 -1.94 -18.00 -4.07
C THR A 67 -2.69 -17.05 -3.14
N GLY A 68 -2.81 -15.78 -3.52
CA GLY A 68 -3.34 -14.72 -2.67
C GLY A 68 -2.34 -14.21 -1.63
N ASP A 69 -1.06 -14.53 -1.81
CA ASP A 69 0.01 -14.22 -0.86
C ASP A 69 1.07 -13.27 -1.41
N CYS A 70 1.83 -12.67 -0.49
CA CYS A 70 2.98 -11.84 -0.80
C CYS A 70 4.23 -12.72 -0.86
N GLU A 71 4.82 -12.84 -2.05
CA GLU A 71 6.01 -13.64 -2.28
C GLU A 71 7.27 -12.77 -2.42
N LEU A 72 8.42 -13.33 -2.03
CA LEU A 72 9.70 -12.63 -2.14
C LEU A 72 10.11 -12.45 -3.60
N CYS A 73 10.34 -11.21 -4.00
CA CYS A 73 10.73 -10.84 -5.35
C CYS A 73 12.15 -11.32 -5.71
N ASN A 74 13.03 -11.48 -4.73
CA ASN A 74 14.41 -11.93 -4.94
C ASN A 74 14.52 -13.38 -5.44
N THR A 75 13.43 -14.14 -5.39
CA THR A 75 13.34 -15.47 -6.00
C THR A 75 13.22 -15.40 -7.53
N LEU A 76 12.83 -14.25 -8.07
CA LEU A 76 12.62 -14.02 -9.48
C LEU A 76 13.88 -13.44 -10.13
N ILE A 77 14.33 -14.08 -11.20
CA ILE A 77 15.47 -13.60 -11.99
C ILE A 77 15.01 -12.39 -12.82
N GLY A 78 15.85 -11.35 -12.88
CA GLY A 78 15.60 -10.22 -13.78
C GLY A 78 14.46 -9.29 -13.37
N ILE A 79 13.96 -9.39 -12.13
CA ILE A 79 12.88 -8.56 -11.60
C ILE A 79 13.36 -7.81 -10.34
N ASP A 80 12.82 -6.62 -10.12
CA ASP A 80 12.88 -5.86 -8.87
C ASP A 80 11.47 -5.44 -8.43
N CYS A 81 11.27 -5.39 -7.11
CA CYS A 81 10.04 -4.93 -6.47
C CYS A 81 10.38 -3.75 -5.54
N PRO A 82 10.55 -2.54 -6.10
CA PRO A 82 11.09 -1.40 -5.37
C PRO A 82 10.07 -0.67 -4.49
N ALA A 83 8.79 -0.99 -4.61
CA ALA A 83 7.71 -0.28 -3.92
C ALA A 83 6.75 -1.27 -3.26
N GLU A 84 6.10 -0.81 -2.20
CA GLU A 84 4.98 -1.51 -1.59
C GLU A 84 3.81 -1.68 -2.58
N GLY A 85 3.01 -2.72 -2.39
CA GLY A 85 1.89 -3.05 -3.26
C GLY A 85 2.32 -3.46 -4.67
N THR A 86 3.57 -3.90 -4.87
CA THR A 86 4.00 -4.46 -6.14
C THR A 86 3.17 -5.72 -6.46
N THR A 87 2.77 -5.86 -7.72
CA THR A 87 2.01 -7.02 -8.24
C THR A 87 2.79 -7.63 -9.40
N VAL A 88 2.39 -8.83 -9.84
CA VAL A 88 2.95 -9.44 -11.07
C VAL A 88 2.88 -8.48 -12.27
N ALA A 89 1.82 -7.67 -12.38
CA ALA A 89 1.69 -6.70 -13.45
C ALA A 89 2.66 -5.52 -13.30
N SER A 90 2.77 -4.97 -12.09
CA SER A 90 3.53 -3.75 -11.81
C SER A 90 5.00 -3.97 -11.46
N MET A 91 5.46 -5.22 -11.31
CA MET A 91 6.86 -5.51 -11.02
C MET A 91 7.81 -4.99 -12.10
N LYS A 92 8.99 -4.51 -11.67
CA LYS A 92 9.94 -3.85 -12.54
C LYS A 92 10.90 -4.87 -13.14
N ILE A 93 11.00 -4.91 -14.47
CA ILE A 93 11.97 -5.77 -15.16
C ILE A 93 13.33 -5.08 -15.22
N LYS A 94 14.38 -5.79 -14.85
CA LYS A 94 15.77 -5.33 -14.97
C LYS A 94 16.18 -5.18 -16.44
N PRO A 95 17.09 -4.24 -16.76
CA PRO A 95 17.70 -4.19 -18.08
C PRO A 95 18.33 -5.54 -18.47
N GLY A 96 18.29 -5.85 -19.76
CA GLY A 96 18.75 -7.13 -20.31
C GLY A 96 17.82 -8.32 -20.06
N HIS A 97 16.65 -8.09 -19.47
CA HIS A 97 15.62 -9.10 -19.32
C HIS A 97 14.35 -8.68 -20.05
N TRP A 98 13.61 -9.68 -20.50
CA TRP A 98 12.34 -9.53 -21.20
C TRP A 98 11.31 -10.47 -20.59
N ARG A 99 10.04 -10.05 -20.56
CA ARG A 99 8.92 -10.90 -20.16
C ARG A 99 7.89 -10.97 -21.27
N ALA A 100 7.22 -12.10 -21.37
CA ALA A 100 6.21 -12.33 -22.38
C ALA A 100 4.91 -11.55 -22.13
N SER A 101 4.57 -11.25 -20.87
CA SER A 101 3.40 -10.43 -20.52
C SER A 101 3.49 -9.87 -19.09
N GLU A 102 2.62 -8.93 -18.74
CA GLU A 102 2.44 -8.46 -17.34
C GLU A 102 1.86 -9.52 -16.41
N ARG A 103 1.33 -10.63 -16.94
CA ARG A 103 0.75 -11.70 -16.13
C ARG A 103 1.74 -12.81 -15.80
N THR A 104 2.94 -12.75 -16.39
CA THR A 104 3.96 -13.79 -16.23
C THR A 104 5.09 -13.30 -15.34
N LYS A 105 5.45 -14.12 -14.36
CA LYS A 105 6.63 -13.96 -13.49
C LYS A 105 7.93 -14.34 -14.17
N THR A 106 7.85 -15.21 -15.16
CA THR A 106 9.01 -15.69 -15.90
C THR A 106 9.58 -14.57 -16.75
N THR A 107 10.84 -14.24 -16.51
CA THR A 107 11.63 -13.41 -17.42
C THR A 107 12.67 -14.26 -18.13
N TYR A 108 13.14 -13.73 -19.24
CA TYR A 108 14.17 -14.33 -20.05
C TYR A 108 15.30 -13.34 -20.25
N ALA A 109 16.54 -13.80 -20.07
CA ALA A 109 17.70 -13.02 -20.43
C ALA A 109 17.72 -12.78 -21.95
N CYS A 110 18.01 -11.55 -22.32
CA CYS A 110 18.18 -11.14 -23.71
C CYS A 110 19.63 -11.33 -24.14
N LYS A 111 19.82 -11.66 -25.42
CA LYS A 111 21.17 -11.76 -25.98
C LYS A 111 21.85 -10.39 -25.92
N GLN A 112 23.12 -10.40 -25.55
CA GLN A 112 24.00 -9.24 -25.67
C GLN A 112 24.74 -9.38 -26.99
N ARG A 113 24.81 -8.31 -27.79
CA ARG A 113 25.39 -8.38 -29.13
C ARG A 113 26.91 -8.61 -29.08
N ASN A 114 27.59 -8.13 -28.02
CA ASN A 114 29.03 -8.24 -27.78
C ASN A 114 29.34 -8.17 -26.26
N SER A 115 30.61 -8.38 -25.84
CA SER A 115 31.08 -8.19 -24.44
C SER A 115 30.86 -6.77 -23.89
N ASN A 116 30.57 -5.80 -24.76
CA ASN A 116 29.98 -4.52 -24.37
C ASN A 116 28.50 -4.78 -24.07
N ARG A 117 28.12 -4.72 -22.78
CA ARG A 117 26.82 -4.99 -22.10
C ARG A 117 25.51 -4.46 -22.75
N TRP A 118 25.55 -4.01 -23.99
CA TRP A 118 24.42 -3.54 -24.76
C TRP A 118 23.50 -4.70 -25.15
N THR A 119 22.22 -4.48 -24.95
CA THR A 119 21.13 -5.41 -25.22
C THR A 119 19.92 -4.59 -25.66
N PRO A 120 19.13 -5.08 -26.64
CA PRO A 120 17.92 -4.40 -27.06
C PRO A 120 16.82 -4.44 -25.98
N CYS A 121 16.99 -5.20 -24.89
CA CYS A 121 16.02 -5.22 -23.79
C CYS A 121 16.34 -4.15 -22.74
N LEU A 122 15.60 -3.05 -22.75
CA LEU A 122 15.76 -1.96 -21.79
C LEU A 122 15.18 -2.30 -20.41
N GLY A 123 14.31 -3.30 -20.34
CA GLY A 123 13.52 -3.59 -19.13
C GLY A 123 12.45 -2.52 -18.88
N SER A 124 11.85 -2.53 -17.69
CA SER A 124 10.83 -1.54 -17.32
C SER A 124 11.52 -0.24 -16.87
N ARG A 125 11.61 0.77 -17.76
CA ARG A 125 12.03 2.12 -17.34
C ARG A 125 11.01 2.71 -16.36
N ASN A 126 11.48 3.52 -15.41
CA ASN A 126 10.69 4.26 -14.39
C ASN A 126 9.70 5.29 -14.97
N THR A 127 9.30 5.16 -16.22
CA THR A 127 8.24 5.96 -16.78
C THR A 127 6.93 5.46 -16.17
N SER A 128 6.15 6.37 -15.59
CA SER A 128 4.74 6.20 -15.23
C SER A 128 3.85 5.66 -16.39
N GLN A 129 4.43 5.53 -17.58
CA GLN A 129 3.96 4.83 -18.77
C GLN A 129 4.26 3.33 -18.84
N GLY A 130 4.70 2.67 -17.75
CA GLY A 130 4.87 1.22 -17.64
C GLY A 130 3.57 0.39 -17.78
N ARG A 131 2.51 0.97 -18.36
CA ARG A 131 1.20 0.37 -18.66
C ARG A 131 1.05 -0.11 -20.11
N ARG A 132 2.08 -0.04 -20.96
CA ARG A 132 2.04 -0.65 -22.30
C ARG A 132 2.84 -1.96 -22.33
N LEU A 133 2.09 -3.00 -21.97
CA LEU A 133 2.24 -4.44 -22.13
C LEU A 133 3.06 -4.95 -23.32
N ALA A 134 3.52 -6.19 -23.14
CA ALA A 134 3.82 -7.10 -24.24
C ALA A 134 2.65 -7.22 -25.22
N GLY A 135 2.93 -7.08 -26.51
CA GLY A 135 1.95 -7.07 -27.59
C GLY A 135 1.72 -5.70 -28.23
N SER A 136 2.26 -4.61 -27.66
CA SER A 136 2.35 -3.33 -28.38
C SER A 136 3.51 -3.43 -29.38
N GLU A 137 3.22 -3.25 -30.67
CA GLU A 137 4.19 -3.28 -31.78
C GLU A 137 5.37 -2.31 -31.59
N GLN A 138 5.23 -1.30 -30.72
CA GLN A 138 6.33 -0.50 -30.21
C GLN A 138 6.62 -0.88 -28.75
N GLY A 139 7.69 -1.66 -28.55
CA GLY A 139 8.04 -2.30 -27.29
C GLY A 139 8.57 -1.35 -26.22
N VAL A 140 7.82 -1.17 -25.14
CA VAL A 140 8.28 -0.41 -23.96
C VAL A 140 9.44 -1.12 -23.23
N LEU A 141 9.60 -2.43 -23.46
CA LEU A 141 10.72 -3.22 -22.93
C LEU A 141 11.91 -3.29 -23.89
N CYS A 142 11.72 -2.86 -25.14
CA CYS A 142 12.73 -2.95 -26.19
C CYS A 142 13.32 -1.58 -26.49
N ALA A 143 14.55 -1.55 -27.01
CA ALA A 143 15.16 -0.36 -27.57
C ALA A 143 14.47 0.02 -28.88
N ASP A 144 14.55 1.28 -29.26
CA ASP A 144 13.98 1.79 -30.51
C ASP A 144 14.48 0.98 -31.72
N GLY A 145 13.55 0.62 -32.61
CA GLY A 145 13.82 -0.23 -33.78
C GLY A 145 13.93 -1.73 -33.46
N TYR A 146 13.65 -2.15 -32.21
CA TYR A 146 13.59 -3.57 -31.81
C TYR A 146 12.21 -3.94 -31.25
N GLY A 147 11.80 -5.17 -31.52
CA GLY A 147 10.51 -5.72 -31.11
C GLY A 147 10.50 -7.23 -31.06
N GLY A 148 9.30 -7.79 -30.87
CA GLY A 148 9.09 -9.23 -30.80
C GLY A 148 9.65 -9.90 -29.54
N PRO A 149 9.65 -11.25 -29.49
CA PRO A 149 10.16 -12.02 -28.38
C PRO A 149 11.63 -11.67 -28.10
N LYS A 150 11.92 -11.34 -26.84
CA LYS A 150 13.27 -10.96 -26.39
C LYS A 150 13.91 -9.79 -27.16
N CYS A 151 13.09 -8.96 -27.82
CA CYS A 151 13.55 -7.84 -28.64
C CYS A 151 14.54 -8.27 -29.75
N GLU A 152 14.41 -9.51 -30.26
CA GLU A 152 15.32 -10.06 -31.29
C GLU A 152 14.88 -9.70 -32.72
N VAL A 153 13.74 -9.03 -32.91
CA VAL A 153 13.22 -8.64 -34.23
C VAL A 153 13.54 -7.16 -34.48
N CYS A 154 14.17 -6.86 -35.61
CA CYS A 154 14.32 -5.48 -36.07
C CYS A 154 12.97 -4.97 -36.63
N VAL A 155 12.46 -3.90 -36.07
CA VAL A 155 11.28 -3.19 -36.58
C VAL A 155 11.79 -2.14 -37.56
N GLN A 156 11.86 -2.49 -38.85
CA GLN A 156 12.10 -1.53 -39.92
C GLN A 156 10.76 -1.18 -40.56
N ASP A 157 10.39 0.10 -40.60
CA ASP A 157 9.11 0.59 -41.15
C ASP A 157 8.93 0.34 -42.66
N GLN A 158 9.93 -0.21 -43.36
CA GLN A 158 10.01 -0.21 -44.83
C GLN A 158 10.41 -1.57 -45.47
N TYR A 159 10.67 -2.62 -44.68
CA TYR A 159 11.17 -3.91 -45.20
C TYR A 159 10.27 -5.10 -44.86
N TYR A 160 8.96 -4.91 -44.90
CA TYR A 160 8.10 -6.06 -45.19
C TYR A 160 8.42 -6.45 -46.64
N PHE A 161 8.91 -7.68 -46.83
CA PHE A 161 8.97 -8.29 -48.16
C PHE A 161 7.53 -8.27 -48.70
N ALA A 162 7.18 -7.26 -49.50
CA ALA A 162 5.94 -7.30 -50.22
C ALA A 162 6.18 -8.33 -51.35
N GLU A 163 5.27 -9.29 -51.55
CA GLU A 163 5.40 -10.29 -52.64
C GLU A 163 5.65 -9.63 -54.01
N ARG A 164 5.20 -8.39 -54.18
CA ARG A 164 5.42 -7.55 -55.36
C ARG A 164 6.88 -7.15 -55.62
N ASP A 165 7.76 -7.26 -54.64
CA ASP A 165 9.20 -6.96 -54.76
C ASP A 165 10.06 -8.24 -54.99
N ALA A 166 9.43 -9.43 -54.99
CA ALA A 166 10.07 -10.67 -55.40
C ALA A 166 10.01 -10.79 -56.94
N ARG A 167 10.96 -10.16 -57.63
CA ARG A 167 11.16 -10.33 -59.09
C ARG A 167 12.60 -10.65 -59.43
#